data_AF-A5FHA7-F1
#
_entry.id   AF-A5FHA7-F1
#
_cell.length_a   1.000
_cell.length_b   1.000
_cell.length_c   1.000
_cell.angle_alpha   90.00
_cell.angle_beta   90.00
_cell.angle_gamma   90.00
#
_symmetry.space_group_name_H-M   'P 1'
#
loop_
_entity.id
_entity.type
_entity.pdbx_description
1 polymer ?
#
loop_
_entity_poly.entity_id
_entity_poly.type
_entity_poly.pdbx_seq_one_letter_code
_entity_poly.pdbx_strand_id
1 'polypeptide(L)'
;MDLNELTGRFLLLFLSILVLYFFSNRKDNETINPLMVIVGLCTFSLCYLFTKIEIGVGIGFGLFAIFSILRFRTQSFTVNAIIFLFATITLSILDIMYPFEKIEILLFFQVIIIGFYIAASVIVNKKASSYLNAVDMKIPLVSDFSLENGNIRRAIQEKINIKDFDFKIVLVNTVTNEIDLLVFY
;
A
#
# COMPACT_ATOMS: atom_id res chain seq x y z
N MET A 1 -18.41 30.40 -0.63
CA MET A 1 -17.97 29.30 -1.49
C MET A 1 -19.09 29.03 -2.46
N ASP A 2 -18.85 29.27 -3.74
CA ASP A 2 -19.90 29.18 -4.76
C ASP A 2 -20.15 27.72 -5.17
N LEU A 3 -21.33 27.42 -5.69
CA LEU A 3 -21.70 26.05 -6.09
C LEU A 3 -20.74 25.47 -7.15
N ASN A 4 -20.27 26.32 -8.08
CA ASN A 4 -19.32 25.91 -9.11
C ASN A 4 -17.95 25.57 -8.50
N GLU A 5 -17.51 26.36 -7.52
CA GLU A 5 -16.26 26.12 -6.80
C GLU A 5 -16.35 24.79 -6.03
N LEU A 6 -17.45 24.56 -5.32
CA LEU A 6 -17.70 23.33 -4.56
C LEU A 6 -17.74 22.11 -5.47
N THR A 7 -18.38 22.24 -6.63
CA THR A 7 -18.44 21.16 -7.63
C THR A 7 -17.05 20.83 -8.17
N GLY A 8 -16.24 21.85 -8.48
CA GLY A 8 -14.87 21.66 -8.97
C GLY A 8 -13.98 20.93 -7.96
N ARG A 9 -14.06 21.35 -6.69
CA ARG A 9 -13.37 20.71 -5.55
C ARG A 9 -13.79 19.26 -5.35
N PHE A 10 -15.09 18.99 -5.36
CA PHE A 10 -15.61 17.63 -5.25
C PHE A 10 -15.12 16.71 -6.37
N LEU A 11 -15.14 17.17 -7.63
CA LEU A 11 -14.64 16.40 -8.77
C LEU A 11 -13.14 16.14 -8.67
N LEU A 12 -12.37 17.14 -8.25
CA LEU A 12 -10.93 17.02 -8.05
C LEU A 12 -10.61 15.99 -6.95
N LEU A 13 -11.33 16.04 -5.83
CA LEU A 13 -11.19 15.07 -4.74
C LEU A 13 -11.57 13.67 -5.21
N PHE A 14 -12.71 13.54 -5.90
CA PHE A 14 -13.18 12.27 -6.43
C PHE A 14 -12.15 11.63 -7.38
N LEU A 15 -11.58 12.42 -8.31
CA LEU A 15 -10.53 11.96 -9.21
C LEU A 15 -9.28 11.51 -8.44
N SER A 16 -8.86 12.29 -7.44
CA SER A 16 -7.70 11.97 -6.60
C SER A 16 -7.88 10.64 -5.87
N ILE A 17 -9.05 10.41 -5.27
CA ILE A 17 -9.39 9.17 -4.56
C ILE A 17 -9.44 7.99 -5.53
N LEU A 18 -10.02 8.16 -6.72
CA LEU A 18 -10.11 7.11 -7.73
C LEU A 18 -8.71 6.66 -8.18
N VAL A 19 -7.81 7.61 -8.41
CA VAL A 19 -6.40 7.32 -8.73
C VAL A 19 -5.73 6.55 -7.60
N LEU A 20 -5.86 7.01 -6.35
CA LEU A 20 -5.30 6.29 -5.20
C LEU A 20 -5.87 4.87 -5.09
N TYR A 21 -7.18 4.69 -5.26
CA TYR A 21 -7.84 3.40 -5.18
C TYR A 21 -7.31 2.41 -6.23
N PHE A 22 -7.17 2.87 -7.48
CA PHE A 22 -6.63 2.05 -8.57
C PHE A 22 -5.21 1.54 -8.27
N PHE A 23 -4.35 2.38 -7.70
CA PHE A 23 -2.99 1.99 -7.33
C PHE A 23 -2.88 1.25 -6.00
N SER A 24 -3.86 1.40 -5.10
CA SER A 24 -3.92 0.68 -3.82
C SER A 24 -4.28 -0.80 -4.02
N ASN A 25 -5.18 -1.10 -4.97
CA ASN A 25 -5.73 -2.45 -5.15
C ASN A 25 -4.77 -3.43 -5.86
N ARG A 26 -3.48 -3.08 -6.00
CA ARG A 26 -2.48 -3.81 -6.80
C ARG A 26 -1.57 -4.67 -5.91
N LYS A 27 -2.10 -5.80 -5.41
CA LYS A 27 -1.46 -6.92 -4.67
C LYS A 27 -0.77 -6.62 -3.32
N ASP A 28 -0.84 -7.59 -2.41
CA ASP A 28 -0.87 -7.40 -0.94
C ASP A 28 0.37 -7.92 -0.18
N ASN A 29 1.50 -8.15 -0.86
CA ASN A 29 2.49 -9.14 -0.38
C ASN A 29 3.84 -8.61 0.14
N GLU A 30 4.00 -7.32 0.50
CA GLU A 30 5.29 -6.83 1.01
C GLU A 30 5.26 -6.35 2.47
N THR A 31 6.26 -6.81 3.24
CA THR A 31 6.44 -6.63 4.68
C THR A 31 6.90 -5.23 5.08
N ILE A 32 7.41 -4.42 4.13
CA ILE A 32 7.68 -2.99 4.31
C ILE A 32 7.00 -2.28 3.16
N ASN A 33 5.81 -1.74 3.40
CA ASN A 33 5.11 -1.01 2.35
C ASN A 33 5.74 0.40 2.21
N PRO A 34 6.41 0.74 1.09
CA PRO A 34 6.91 2.09 0.79
C PRO A 34 5.82 3.16 0.89
N LEU A 35 4.54 2.76 0.79
CA LEU A 35 3.40 3.63 1.06
C LEU A 35 3.42 4.23 2.48
N MET A 36 4.11 3.64 3.46
CA MET A 36 4.19 4.19 4.83
C MET A 36 4.87 5.57 4.87
N VAL A 37 5.75 5.88 3.91
CA VAL A 37 6.37 7.21 3.75
C VAL A 37 5.33 8.29 3.43
N ILE A 38 4.22 7.91 2.79
CA ILE A 38 3.13 8.82 2.41
C ILE A 38 2.43 9.38 3.63
N VAL A 39 2.37 8.62 4.73
CA VAL A 39 1.85 9.12 6.00
C VAL A 39 2.67 10.33 6.47
N GLY A 40 3.99 10.29 6.33
CA GLY A 40 4.88 11.42 6.64
C GLY A 40 4.60 12.65 5.76
N LEU A 41 4.49 12.46 4.44
CA LEU A 41 4.15 13.53 3.48
C LEU A 41 2.78 14.17 3.76
N CYS A 42 1.78 13.33 4.02
CA CYS A 42 0.44 13.76 4.38
C CYS A 42 0.44 14.54 5.70
N THR A 43 1.15 14.04 6.71
CA THR A 43 1.30 14.72 8.01
C THR A 43 1.98 16.07 7.85
N PHE A 44 3.08 16.15 7.09
CA PHE A 44 3.75 17.42 6.80
C PHE A 44 2.81 18.43 6.13
N SER A 45 2.04 17.99 5.13
CA SER A 45 1.10 18.83 4.40
C SER A 45 0.00 19.38 5.30
N LEU A 46 -0.54 18.53 6.21
CA LEU A 46 -1.51 18.96 7.22
C LEU A 46 -0.89 19.94 8.22
N CYS A 47 0.31 19.66 8.73
CA CYS A 47 1.01 20.58 9.63
C CYS A 47 1.24 21.94 8.98
N TYR A 48 1.69 21.97 7.73
CA TYR A 48 1.85 23.22 6.98
C TYR A 48 0.53 23.98 6.89
N LEU A 49 -0.56 23.30 6.48
CA LEU A 49 -1.90 23.89 6.41
C LEU A 49 -2.31 24.51 7.75
N PHE A 50 -2.11 23.79 8.84
CA PHE A 50 -2.46 24.21 10.19
C PHE A 50 -1.66 25.41 10.69
N THR A 51 -0.47 25.68 10.14
CA THR A 51 0.25 26.93 10.42
C THR A 51 -0.32 28.15 9.70
N LYS A 52 -1.14 27.95 8.66
CA LYS A 52 -1.65 29.02 7.79
C LYS A 52 -3.11 29.34 8.00
N ILE A 53 -3.83 28.47 8.70
CA ILE A 53 -5.28 28.55 8.85
C ILE A 53 -5.64 28.29 10.31
N GLU A 54 -6.51 29.13 10.86
CA GLU A 54 -7.09 28.88 12.17
C GLU A 54 -8.03 27.68 12.08
N ILE A 55 -7.67 26.59 12.76
CA ILE A 55 -8.50 25.39 12.78
C ILE A 55 -9.66 25.62 13.74
N GLY A 56 -10.87 25.62 13.20
CA GLY A 56 -12.07 25.60 14.01
C GLY A 56 -12.13 24.34 14.88
N VAL A 57 -12.50 24.50 16.14
CA VAL A 57 -12.67 23.41 17.12
C VAL A 57 -13.57 22.28 16.58
N GLY A 58 -14.56 22.61 15.74
CA GLY A 58 -15.45 21.65 15.08
C GLY A 58 -14.75 20.66 14.13
N ILE A 59 -13.68 21.07 13.45
CA ILE A 59 -12.90 20.17 12.57
C ILE A 59 -12.18 19.12 13.41
N GLY A 60 -11.55 19.56 14.52
CA GLY A 60 -10.90 18.65 15.46
C GLY A 60 -11.88 17.63 16.05
N PHE A 61 -13.06 18.08 16.48
CA PHE A 61 -14.12 17.18 16.97
C PHE A 61 -14.63 16.22 15.89
N GLY A 62 -14.83 16.68 14.65
CA GLY A 62 -15.26 15.84 13.54
C GLY A 62 -14.26 14.73 13.20
N LEU A 63 -12.97 15.07 13.11
CA LEU A 63 -11.91 14.09 12.89
C LEU A 63 -11.80 13.11 14.05
N PHE A 64 -11.95 13.58 15.29
CA PHE A 64 -11.96 12.72 16.47
C PHE A 64 -13.13 11.74 16.45
N ALA A 65 -14.33 12.17 16.03
CA ALA A 65 -15.49 11.30 15.88
C ALA A 65 -15.26 10.23 14.80
N ILE A 66 -14.73 10.62 13.63
CA ILE A 66 -14.39 9.67 12.55
C ILE A 66 -13.37 8.64 13.05
N PHE A 67 -12.27 9.08 13.68
CA PHE A 67 -11.27 8.15 14.21
C PHE A 67 -11.80 7.28 15.35
N SER A 68 -12.73 7.79 16.16
CA SER A 68 -13.41 7.00 17.19
C SER A 68 -14.22 5.86 16.57
N ILE A 69 -15.00 6.13 15.52
CA ILE A 69 -15.75 5.10 14.80
C ILE A 69 -14.80 4.09 14.13
N LEU A 70 -13.74 4.56 13.47
CA LEU A 70 -12.73 3.70 12.84
C LEU A 70 -11.98 2.82 13.86
N ARG A 71 -11.95 3.21 15.13
CA ARG A 71 -11.37 2.40 16.22
C ARG A 71 -12.26 1.25 16.66
N PHE A 72 -13.60 1.38 16.59
CA PHE A 72 -14.56 0.39 17.11
C PHE A 72 -14.93 -0.74 16.15
N ARG A 73 -14.18 -0.90 15.06
CA ARG A 73 -14.41 -1.96 14.08
C ARG A 73 -13.96 -3.33 14.58
N THR A 74 -14.69 -4.36 14.15
CA THR A 74 -14.48 -5.76 14.54
C THR A 74 -13.37 -6.46 13.76
N GLN A 75 -13.13 -6.08 12.50
CA GLN A 75 -11.98 -6.56 11.71
C GLN A 75 -10.85 -5.53 11.70
N SER A 76 -9.61 -6.00 11.83
CA SER A 76 -8.40 -5.17 11.65
C SER A 76 -8.20 -4.79 10.17
N PHE A 77 -7.52 -3.67 9.93
CA PHE A 77 -7.33 -3.08 8.59
C PHE A 77 -5.92 -3.51 8.27
N THR A 78 -5.70 -3.91 7.03
CA THR A 78 -4.35 -4.04 6.54
C THR A 78 -3.65 -2.68 6.65
N VAL A 79 -2.33 -2.70 6.79
CA VAL A 79 -1.51 -1.47 6.85
C VAL A 79 -1.81 -0.56 5.64
N ASN A 80 -2.04 -1.18 4.47
CA ASN A 80 -2.36 -0.51 3.21
C ASN A 80 -3.68 0.26 3.30
N ALA A 81 -4.70 -0.35 3.89
CA ALA A 81 -6.00 0.30 4.08
C ALA A 81 -5.91 1.50 5.03
N ILE A 82 -5.09 1.42 6.09
CA ILE A 82 -4.86 2.56 6.99
C ILE A 82 -4.16 3.71 6.25
N ILE A 83 -3.13 3.41 5.46
CA ILE A 83 -2.40 4.43 4.68
C ILE A 83 -3.33 5.07 3.64
N PHE A 84 -4.14 4.27 2.94
CA PHE A 84 -5.12 4.77 1.98
C PHE A 84 -6.16 5.69 2.64
N LEU A 85 -6.71 5.29 3.80
CA LEU A 85 -7.63 6.12 4.57
C LEU A 85 -6.97 7.42 5.01
N PHE A 86 -5.73 7.36 5.52
CA PHE A 86 -4.99 8.55 5.96
C PHE A 86 -4.72 9.53 4.81
N ALA A 87 -4.30 9.03 3.64
CA ALA A 87 -4.10 9.85 2.46
C ALA A 87 -5.42 10.48 1.96
N THR A 88 -6.51 9.71 1.95
CA THR A 88 -7.84 10.18 1.54
C THR A 88 -8.39 11.26 2.46
N ILE A 89 -8.26 11.09 3.78
CA ILE A 89 -8.65 12.10 4.77
C ILE A 89 -7.79 13.36 4.60
N THR A 90 -6.48 13.19 4.41
CA THR A 90 -5.57 14.31 4.19
C THR A 90 -5.96 15.11 2.96
N LEU A 91 -6.16 14.45 1.81
CA LEU A 91 -6.57 15.11 0.57
C LEU A 91 -7.91 15.84 0.74
N SER A 92 -8.88 15.23 1.43
CA SER A 92 -10.17 15.87 1.74
C SER A 92 -10.01 17.15 2.55
N ILE A 93 -9.15 17.14 3.59
CA ILE A 93 -8.89 18.31 4.43
C ILE A 93 -8.18 19.41 3.63
N LEU A 94 -7.14 19.06 2.87
CA LEU A 94 -6.43 20.03 2.03
C LEU A 94 -7.40 20.69 1.05
N ASP A 95 -8.23 19.89 0.38
CA ASP A 95 -9.16 20.35 -0.65
C ASP A 95 -10.18 21.35 -0.10
N ILE A 96 -10.77 21.12 1.08
CA ILE A 96 -11.76 22.06 1.64
C ILE A 96 -11.12 23.26 2.36
N MET A 97 -9.93 23.09 2.94
CA MET A 97 -9.33 24.12 3.78
C MET A 97 -8.52 25.15 3.00
N TYR A 98 -7.95 24.81 1.83
CA TYR A 98 -7.19 25.80 1.07
C TYR A 98 -8.11 26.87 0.47
N PRO A 99 -7.83 28.17 0.69
CA PRO A 99 -8.58 29.24 0.06
C PRO A 99 -8.36 29.22 -1.46
N PHE A 100 -9.37 29.63 -2.22
CA PHE A 100 -9.35 29.53 -3.69
C PHE A 100 -8.20 30.35 -4.31
N GLU A 101 -7.84 31.48 -3.69
CA GLU A 101 -6.71 32.31 -4.12
C GLU A 101 -5.35 31.61 -4.02
N LYS A 102 -5.28 30.51 -3.26
CA LYS A 102 -4.06 29.69 -3.07
C LYS A 102 -4.22 28.29 -3.67
N ILE A 103 -5.07 28.12 -4.68
CA ILE A 103 -5.33 26.82 -5.31
C ILE A 103 -4.06 26.20 -5.91
N GLU A 104 -3.08 27.00 -6.33
CA GLU A 104 -1.78 26.50 -6.81
C GLU A 104 -1.03 25.70 -5.74
N ILE A 105 -1.08 26.15 -4.48
CA ILE A 105 -0.45 25.45 -3.35
C ILE A 105 -1.20 24.16 -3.03
N LEU A 106 -2.54 24.19 -3.10
CA LEU A 106 -3.36 22.98 -2.97
C LEU A 106 -2.96 21.93 -4.01
N LEU A 107 -2.92 22.33 -5.29
CA LEU A 107 -2.55 21.45 -6.39
C LEU A 107 -1.13 20.91 -6.23
N PHE A 108 -0.18 21.73 -5.78
CA PHE A 108 1.18 21.29 -5.49
C PHE A 108 1.21 20.14 -4.48
N PHE A 109 0.54 20.28 -3.33
CA PHE A 109 0.49 19.22 -2.32
C PHE A 109 -0.25 17.97 -2.83
N GLN A 110 -1.38 18.14 -3.52
CA GLN A 110 -2.15 17.01 -4.06
C GLN A 110 -1.36 16.22 -5.11
N VAL A 111 -0.73 16.91 -6.07
CA VAL A 111 0.09 16.28 -7.12
C VAL A 111 1.28 15.55 -6.52
N ILE A 112 1.94 16.13 -5.51
CA ILE A 112 3.05 15.45 -4.82
C ILE A 112 2.58 14.22 -4.08
N ILE A 113 1.50 14.31 -3.29
CA ILE A 113 0.98 13.16 -2.54
C ILE A 113 0.58 12.03 -3.49
N ILE A 114 -0.18 12.36 -4.54
CA ILE A 114 -0.65 11.37 -5.53
C ILE A 114 0.54 10.79 -6.32
N GLY A 115 1.45 11.64 -6.78
CA GLY A 115 2.62 11.23 -7.55
C GLY A 115 3.54 10.30 -6.74
N PHE A 116 3.76 10.62 -5.46
CA PHE A 116 4.54 9.77 -4.57
C PHE A 116 3.81 8.46 -4.25
N TYR A 117 2.48 8.50 -4.09
CA TYR A 117 1.66 7.30 -3.90
C TYR A 117 1.77 6.34 -5.09
N ILE A 118 1.63 6.88 -6.30
CA ILE A 118 1.78 6.11 -7.54
C ILE A 118 3.20 5.54 -7.63
N ALA A 119 4.23 6.36 -7.43
CA ALA A 119 5.62 5.92 -7.52
C ALA A 119 5.91 4.80 -6.51
N ALA A 120 5.51 4.97 -5.25
CA ALA A 120 5.65 3.98 -4.21
C ALA A 120 4.92 2.67 -4.56
N SER A 121 3.66 2.76 -5.01
CA SER A 121 2.87 1.60 -5.44
C SER A 121 3.52 0.86 -6.64
N VAL A 122 4.05 1.59 -7.62
CA VAL A 122 4.74 1.00 -8.78
C VAL A 122 6.05 0.33 -8.38
N ILE A 123 6.81 0.91 -7.45
CA ILE A 123 8.06 0.32 -6.95
C ILE A 123 7.79 -1.01 -6.24
N VAL A 124 6.74 -1.09 -5.42
CA VAL A 124 6.30 -2.35 -4.79
C VAL A 124 5.93 -3.38 -5.85
N ASN A 125 5.12 -2.99 -6.83
CA ASN A 125 4.64 -3.92 -7.84
C ASN A 125 5.78 -4.48 -8.71
N LYS A 126 6.85 -3.71 -8.96
CA LYS A 126 8.03 -4.21 -9.68
C LYS A 126 8.79 -5.28 -8.88
N LYS A 127 8.87 -5.17 -7.55
CA LYS A 127 9.57 -6.15 -6.71
C LYS A 127 8.78 -7.46 -6.55
N ALA A 128 7.46 -7.38 -6.47
CA ALA A 128 6.58 -8.55 -6.36
C ALA A 128 6.40 -9.34 -7.68
N SER A 129 6.82 -8.78 -8.83
CA SER A 129 6.55 -9.30 -10.18
C SER A 129 7.84 -9.63 -10.94
N SER A 130 8.77 -10.38 -10.35
CA SER A 130 9.90 -10.90 -11.14
C SER A 130 9.55 -12.18 -11.92
N TYR A 131 8.43 -12.84 -11.59
CA TYR A 131 8.03 -14.13 -12.15
C TYR A 131 6.54 -14.13 -12.45
N LEU A 132 6.17 -14.63 -13.63
CA LEU A 132 4.80 -14.57 -14.15
C LEU A 132 3.95 -15.75 -13.66
N ASN A 133 4.60 -16.88 -13.39
CA ASN A 133 3.94 -18.12 -13.03
C ASN A 133 4.44 -18.62 -11.68
N ALA A 134 3.52 -19.26 -10.94
CA ALA A 134 3.86 -19.96 -9.71
C ALA A 134 3.38 -21.41 -9.82
N VAL A 135 4.18 -22.35 -9.32
CA VAL A 135 3.78 -23.76 -9.18
C VAL A 135 4.01 -24.20 -7.74
N ASP A 136 3.02 -24.88 -7.18
CA ASP A 136 3.17 -25.60 -5.93
C ASP A 136 3.94 -26.90 -6.20
N MET A 137 5.05 -27.08 -5.49
CA MET A 137 5.89 -28.25 -5.60
C MET A 137 6.09 -28.88 -4.22
N LYS A 138 5.93 -30.20 -4.18
CA LYS A 138 6.32 -31.01 -3.03
C LYS A 138 7.66 -31.70 -3.25
N ILE A 139 8.55 -31.60 -2.27
CA ILE A 139 9.84 -32.31 -2.26
C ILE A 139 9.92 -33.18 -0.99
N PRO A 140 10.29 -34.47 -1.11
CA PRO A 140 10.47 -35.32 0.06
C PRO A 140 11.69 -34.86 0.88
N LEU A 141 11.51 -34.76 2.19
CA LEU A 141 12.53 -34.47 3.19
C LEU A 141 13.29 -35.77 3.50
N VAL A 142 14.37 -36.04 2.76
CA VAL A 142 15.26 -37.18 3.01
C VAL A 142 16.17 -36.84 4.21
N SER A 143 16.63 -37.86 4.96
CA SER A 143 17.40 -37.72 6.21
C SER A 143 18.69 -36.87 6.10
N ASP A 144 19.27 -36.74 4.91
CA ASP A 144 20.46 -35.91 4.63
C ASP A 144 20.12 -34.57 3.92
N PHE A 145 18.84 -34.21 3.81
CA PHE A 145 18.42 -33.01 3.11
C PHE A 145 18.63 -31.77 3.98
N SER A 146 19.76 -31.08 3.76
CA SER A 146 19.98 -29.75 4.32
C SER A 146 19.08 -28.73 3.62
N LEU A 147 18.36 -27.91 4.41
CA LEU A 147 17.52 -26.78 3.97
C LEU A 147 18.32 -25.61 3.34
N GLU A 148 19.56 -25.87 2.91
CA GLU A 148 20.35 -24.90 2.17
C GLU A 148 19.72 -24.59 0.81
N ASN A 149 19.71 -23.30 0.47
CA ASN A 149 19.16 -22.80 -0.78
C ASN A 149 19.74 -23.50 -2.02
N GLY A 150 20.99 -23.98 -1.96
CA GLY A 150 21.63 -24.70 -3.07
C GLY A 150 20.99 -26.05 -3.38
N ASN A 151 20.64 -26.84 -2.36
CA ASN A 151 20.06 -28.17 -2.53
C ASN A 151 18.62 -28.10 -3.04
N ILE A 152 17.85 -27.13 -2.50
CA ILE A 152 16.47 -26.89 -2.93
C ILE A 152 16.44 -26.43 -4.39
N ARG A 153 17.35 -25.52 -4.80
CA ARG A 153 17.45 -25.10 -6.21
C ARG A 153 17.78 -26.26 -7.14
N ARG A 154 18.70 -27.16 -6.78
CA ARG A 154 19.03 -28.34 -7.60
C ARG A 154 17.83 -29.27 -7.75
N ALA A 155 17.13 -29.57 -6.66
CA ALA A 155 15.95 -30.43 -6.70
C ALA A 155 14.80 -29.84 -7.54
N ILE A 156 14.62 -28.51 -7.52
CA ILE A 156 13.67 -27.81 -8.39
C ILE A 156 14.13 -27.87 -9.86
N GLN A 157 15.41 -27.62 -10.14
CA GLN A 157 15.96 -27.68 -11.50
C GLN A 157 15.85 -29.07 -12.12
N GLU A 158 16.11 -30.13 -11.35
CA GLU A 158 15.98 -31.51 -11.82
C GLU A 158 14.54 -31.88 -12.17
N LYS A 159 13.54 -31.31 -11.46
CA LYS A 159 12.13 -31.62 -11.70
C LYS A 159 11.48 -30.78 -12.80
N ILE A 160 11.78 -29.48 -12.91
CA ILE A 160 11.05 -28.56 -13.81
C ILE A 160 11.92 -28.04 -14.97
N ASN A 161 13.24 -28.24 -14.95
CA ASN A 161 14.17 -27.77 -15.99
C ASN A 161 14.09 -26.25 -16.28
N ILE A 162 13.92 -25.44 -15.22
CA ILE A 162 13.86 -23.97 -15.31
C ILE A 162 15.21 -23.37 -14.89
N LYS A 163 15.73 -22.40 -15.66
CA LYS A 163 17.02 -21.75 -15.38
C LYS A 163 16.92 -20.57 -14.40
N ASP A 164 15.92 -19.72 -14.58
CA ASP A 164 15.66 -18.56 -13.73
C ASP A 164 14.35 -18.76 -12.97
N PHE A 165 14.46 -18.97 -11.66
CA PHE A 165 13.31 -19.08 -10.77
C PHE A 165 13.70 -18.62 -9.37
N ASP A 166 12.69 -18.21 -8.61
CA ASP A 166 12.79 -18.02 -7.17
C ASP A 166 11.84 -18.98 -6.48
N PHE A 167 12.04 -19.24 -5.20
CA PHE A 167 11.21 -20.18 -4.47
C PHE A 167 10.98 -19.72 -3.04
N LYS A 168 9.79 -20.00 -2.53
CA LYS A 168 9.43 -19.77 -1.13
C LYS A 168 9.03 -21.08 -0.48
N ILE A 169 9.62 -21.37 0.66
CA ILE A 169 9.19 -22.49 1.51
C ILE A 169 7.88 -22.09 2.18
N VAL A 170 6.81 -22.82 1.88
CA VAL A 170 5.48 -22.58 2.45
C VAL A 170 5.32 -23.33 3.75
N LEU A 171 5.70 -24.61 3.77
CA LEU A 171 5.55 -25.48 4.92
C LEU A 171 6.60 -26.58 4.89
N VAL A 172 7.17 -26.89 6.05
CA VAL A 172 8.03 -28.06 6.26
C VAL A 172 7.27 -29.02 7.17
N ASN A 173 6.80 -30.12 6.61
CA ASN A 173 6.09 -31.15 7.35
C ASN A 173 7.07 -32.26 7.74
N THR A 174 7.46 -32.28 9.02
CA THR A 174 8.35 -33.29 9.59
C THR A 174 7.64 -34.62 9.91
N VAL A 175 6.31 -34.66 9.87
CA VAL A 175 5.52 -35.88 10.11
C VAL A 175 5.39 -36.69 8.82
N THR A 176 5.12 -36.01 7.70
CA THR A 176 5.04 -36.64 6.37
C THR A 176 6.38 -36.64 5.63
N ASN A 177 7.41 -35.99 6.19
CA ASN A 177 8.70 -35.75 5.52
C ASN A 177 8.52 -35.11 4.14
N GLU A 178 7.75 -34.02 4.06
CA GLU A 178 7.51 -33.26 2.83
C GLU A 178 7.80 -31.77 3.05
N ILE A 179 8.39 -31.12 2.05
CA ILE A 179 8.52 -29.67 1.98
C ILE A 179 7.58 -29.18 0.87
N ASP A 180 6.66 -28.30 1.25
CA ASP A 180 5.81 -27.58 0.31
C ASP A 180 6.53 -26.29 -0.10
N LEU A 181 6.80 -26.18 -1.39
CA LEU A 181 7.50 -25.06 -2.02
C LEU A 181 6.57 -24.39 -3.01
N LEU A 182 6.66 -23.07 -3.07
CA LEU A 182 6.03 -22.27 -4.11
C LEU A 182 7.15 -21.74 -5.01
N VAL A 183 7.24 -22.27 -6.23
CA VAL A 183 8.28 -21.94 -7.20
C VAL A 183 7.75 -20.91 -8.18
N PHE A 184 8.45 -19.79 -8.30
CA PHE A 184 8.13 -18.66 -9.15
C PHE A 184 9.06 -18.66 -10.38
N TYR A 185 8.50 -18.68 -11.60
CA TYR A 185 9.24 -18.67 -12.87
C TYR A 185 8.59 -17.80 -13.96
#